data_AF-A0A091LHG3-F1
#
_entry.id   AF-A0A091LHG3-F1
#
_cell.length_a   1.000
_cell.length_b   1.000
_cell.length_c   1.000
_cell.angle_alpha   90.00
_cell.angle_beta   90.00
_cell.angle_gamma   90.00
#
_symmetry.space_group_name_H-M   'P 1'
#
loop_
_entity.id
_entity.type
_entity.pdbx_description
1 polymer ?
#
loop_
_entity_poly.entity_id
_entity_poly.type
_entity_poly.pdbx_seq_one_letter_code
_entity_poly.pdbx_strand_id
1 'polypeptide(L)'
;SNKKTLRTSFLPTVLPSSVTSDMSPLQNKLLTYRRCNEQQKMLNQLLIDRALKVYYIYMEEKYHRDPVPPIPELPSTVRKPLTILSFQTNYLFMKKCVQSNPVVPIQQQWLMSVLTLVPQSLKEGKDRELLAEKLLGEIIRDYEMSMRRCVVRNVLIKPDVKGLEDEEEAPLPLSPLGLDFSRPWHNSFIQAKNQILSNLHILHPTMKTLLDFGYAAFSTFLIVDFSSFRLKGPVDCESLKTDVSLSCSKAEEKILNTWYQRVIGLFTQEALNGVKLDQVDSFYNCVAMLMSNQLKELLRRTVEAFVKLFDPEDRNCLPSFKMELTLDEKKMEFYPSFQDLEEAILFIVNRIGQTLQNVQTVHSWLMGGTTTLDTKLPNDVIVWATSTLKKAIRDNLQGPKEYFENYVERYGWLVDGTAQAQIERFEAEEHSFDEYT
;
A
#
# COMPACT_ATOMS: atom_id res chain seq x y z
N SER A 1 11.72 -18.02 34.72
CA SER A 1 13.07 -17.97 34.12
C SER A 1 13.71 -16.63 34.45
N ASN A 2 14.82 -16.65 35.17
CA ASN A 2 15.44 -15.54 35.92
C ASN A 2 16.02 -14.44 35.01
N LYS A 3 15.49 -13.22 35.09
CA LYS A 3 16.22 -12.00 34.68
C LYS A 3 17.01 -11.48 35.87
N LYS A 4 18.25 -11.96 36.04
CA LYS A 4 19.22 -11.39 36.98
C LYS A 4 19.99 -10.26 36.27
N THR A 5 19.79 -9.06 36.77
CA THR A 5 20.52 -7.82 36.49
C THR A 5 21.99 -7.98 36.85
N LEU A 6 22.88 -7.80 35.87
CA LEU A 6 24.33 -7.65 36.05
C LEU A 6 24.64 -6.27 36.66
N ARG A 7 24.35 -6.11 37.95
CA ARG A 7 24.90 -5.02 38.77
C ARG A 7 25.07 -5.57 40.17
N THR A 8 26.30 -5.98 40.50
CA THR A 8 26.97 -5.94 41.83
C THR A 8 28.01 -7.05 41.93
N SER A 9 29.18 -6.87 41.32
CA SER A 9 30.35 -7.71 41.62
C SER A 9 31.64 -6.87 41.58
N PHE A 10 31.63 -5.75 42.29
CA PHE A 10 32.85 -5.04 42.66
C PHE A 10 32.73 -4.68 44.14
N LEU A 11 33.69 -5.17 44.94
CA LEU A 11 33.91 -4.71 46.30
C LEU A 11 34.24 -3.20 46.27
N PRO A 12 33.76 -2.39 47.23
CA PRO A 12 34.11 -0.99 47.27
C PRO A 12 35.63 -0.85 47.45
N THR A 13 36.26 -0.07 46.56
CA THR A 13 37.67 0.28 46.66
C THR A 13 37.89 1.04 47.97
N VAL A 14 38.52 0.40 48.94
CA VAL A 14 39.01 1.07 50.14
C VAL A 14 40.16 1.98 49.71
N LEU A 15 39.91 3.29 49.71
CA LEU A 15 40.96 4.30 49.62
C LEU A 15 41.77 4.28 50.93
N PRO A 16 43.10 4.12 50.89
CA PRO A 16 43.92 4.33 52.08
C PRO A 16 43.83 5.78 52.53
N SER A 17 43.77 5.98 53.84
CA SER A 17 43.76 7.28 54.49
C SER A 17 45.00 8.11 54.18
N SER A 18 44.81 9.43 54.18
CA SER A 18 45.84 10.45 54.03
C SER A 18 46.88 10.35 55.14
N VAL A 19 48.03 9.74 54.84
CA VAL A 19 49.25 9.88 55.65
C VAL A 19 50.38 10.30 54.71
N THR A 20 50.85 11.52 54.91
CA THR A 20 52.08 12.07 54.36
C THR A 20 53.25 11.13 54.68
N SER A 21 53.75 10.43 53.67
CA SER A 21 55.06 9.79 53.70
C SER A 21 55.81 10.21 52.44
N ASP A 22 57.03 10.71 52.63
CA ASP A 22 57.92 11.11 51.54
C ASP A 22 58.20 9.89 50.65
N MET A 23 57.50 9.81 49.53
CA MET A 23 57.65 8.72 48.56
C MET A 23 58.91 8.93 47.74
N SER A 24 59.78 7.92 47.71
CA SER A 24 61.03 7.95 46.94
C SER A 24 60.75 8.07 45.42
N PRO A 25 61.68 8.65 44.62
CA PRO A 25 61.50 8.81 43.17
C PRO A 25 61.20 7.50 42.42
N LEU A 26 61.70 6.37 42.94
CA LEU A 26 61.46 5.03 42.40
C LEU A 26 60.02 4.56 42.64
N GLN A 27 59.42 4.86 43.79
CA GLN A 27 58.03 4.52 44.10
C GLN A 27 57.05 5.31 43.24
N ASN A 28 57.32 6.60 43.01
CA ASN A 28 56.53 7.43 42.09
C ASN A 28 56.61 6.90 40.64
N LYS A 29 57.80 6.45 40.20
CA LYS A 29 57.98 5.86 38.87
C LYS A 29 57.21 4.56 38.68
N LEU A 30 57.10 3.73 39.72
CA LEU A 30 56.29 2.50 39.70
C LEU A 30 54.78 2.79 39.70
N LEU A 31 54.32 3.80 40.43
CA LEU A 31 52.90 4.18 40.49
C LEU A 31 52.41 4.88 39.20
N THR A 32 53.30 5.57 38.47
CA THR A 32 52.99 6.20 37.18
C THR A 32 53.31 5.30 35.97
N TYR A 33 54.01 4.19 36.16
CA TYR A 33 54.33 3.26 35.08
C TYR A 33 53.08 2.54 34.60
N ARG A 34 52.64 2.86 33.38
CA ARG A 34 51.61 2.10 32.66
C ARG A 34 52.25 1.45 31.44
N ARG A 35 52.32 0.13 31.44
CA ARG A 35 52.84 -0.68 30.31
C ARG A 35 52.22 -0.28 28.97
N CYS A 36 50.93 0.04 28.95
CA CYS A 36 50.22 0.51 27.76
C CYS A 36 50.83 1.80 27.16
N ASN A 37 51.23 2.76 28.00
CA ASN A 37 51.84 4.01 27.54
C ASN A 37 53.22 3.78 26.93
N GLU A 38 54.01 2.86 27.47
CA GLU A 38 55.32 2.50 26.89
C GLU A 38 55.17 1.74 25.58
N GLN A 39 54.18 0.84 25.47
CA GLN A 39 53.85 0.18 24.21
C GLN A 39 53.38 1.18 23.14
N GLN A 40 52.58 2.17 23.52
CA GLN A 40 52.13 3.25 22.63
C GLN A 40 53.31 4.09 22.13
N LYS A 41 54.25 4.46 23.01
CA LYS A 41 55.47 5.18 22.63
C LYS A 41 56.33 4.36 21.68
N MET A 42 56.52 3.07 21.98
CA MET A 42 57.31 2.17 21.13
C MET A 42 56.69 2.00 19.73
N LEU A 43 55.35 1.91 19.65
CA LEU A 43 54.62 1.86 18.39
C LEU A 43 54.76 3.17 17.59
N ASN A 44 54.62 4.32 18.24
CA ASN A 44 54.80 5.62 17.60
C ASN A 44 56.21 5.78 17.04
N GLN A 45 57.22 5.32 17.78
CA GLN A 45 58.61 5.38 17.34
C GLN A 45 58.87 4.47 16.13
N LEU A 46 58.28 3.28 16.10
CA LEU A 46 58.30 2.37 14.95
C LEU A 46 57.63 2.97 13.69
N LEU A 47 56.55 3.72 13.87
CA LEU A 47 55.88 4.43 12.77
C LEU A 47 56.75 5.56 12.21
N ILE A 48 57.40 6.34 13.09
CA ILE A 48 58.31 7.42 12.70
C ILE A 48 59.51 6.86 11.93
N ASP A 49 60.12 5.77 12.42
CA ASP A 49 61.27 5.13 11.73
C ASP A 49 60.89 4.59 10.35
N ARG A 50 59.69 4.01 10.20
CA ARG A 50 59.18 3.58 8.89
C ARG A 50 58.96 4.77 7.95
N ALA A 51 58.40 5.87 8.45
CA ALA A 51 58.18 7.08 7.66
C ALA A 51 59.51 7.69 7.19
N LEU A 52 60.52 7.74 8.06
CA LEU A 52 61.85 8.22 7.71
C LEU A 52 62.53 7.33 6.66
N LYS A 53 62.42 6.00 6.77
CA LYS A 53 62.93 5.09 5.73
C LYS A 53 62.32 5.34 4.36
N VAL A 54 60.98 5.49 4.29
CA VAL A 54 60.30 5.78 3.02
C VAL A 54 60.73 7.14 2.47
N TYR A 55 60.89 8.14 3.34
CA TYR A 55 61.37 9.46 2.94
C TYR A 55 62.79 9.40 2.36
N TYR A 56 63.72 8.67 2.98
CA TYR A 56 65.07 8.52 2.46
C TYR A 56 65.11 7.78 1.13
N ILE A 57 64.34 6.69 0.97
CA ILE A 57 64.23 5.96 -0.30
C ILE A 57 63.72 6.88 -1.42
N TYR A 58 62.66 7.66 -1.15
CA TYR A 58 62.11 8.61 -2.12
C TYR A 58 63.13 9.70 -2.50
N MET A 59 63.88 10.22 -1.52
CA MET A 59 64.91 11.22 -1.77
C MET A 59 66.05 10.64 -2.62
N GLU A 60 66.49 9.41 -2.33
CA GLU A 60 67.52 8.69 -3.09
C GLU A 60 67.07 8.43 -4.54
N GLU A 61 65.83 7.99 -4.75
CA GLU A 61 65.23 7.87 -6.09
C GLU A 61 65.19 9.21 -6.83
N LYS A 62 64.93 10.31 -6.13
CA LYS A 62 64.90 11.65 -6.72
C LYS A 62 66.29 12.14 -7.14
N TYR A 63 67.33 11.82 -6.38
CA TYR A 63 68.72 12.19 -6.71
C TYR A 63 69.30 11.36 -7.86
N HIS A 64 68.81 10.13 -8.07
CA HIS A 64 69.28 9.23 -9.14
C HIS A 64 68.41 9.24 -10.41
N ARG A 65 67.42 10.14 -10.53
CA ARG A 65 66.69 10.33 -11.78
C ARG A 65 67.54 11.10 -12.79
N ASP A 66 67.91 10.45 -13.88
CA ASP A 66 68.47 11.11 -15.05
C ASP A 66 67.52 12.20 -15.59
N PRO A 67 68.06 13.33 -16.11
CA PRO A 67 67.22 14.37 -16.69
C PRO A 67 66.38 13.82 -17.84
N VAL A 68 65.08 14.13 -17.84
CA VAL A 68 64.17 13.77 -18.93
C VAL A 68 64.72 14.33 -20.25
N PRO A 69 64.87 13.53 -21.33
CA PRO A 69 65.35 14.03 -22.60
C PRO A 69 64.45 15.17 -23.11
N PRO A 70 64.99 16.23 -23.71
CA PRO A 70 64.18 17.32 -24.22
C PRO A 70 63.29 16.82 -25.36
N ILE A 71 62.00 17.13 -25.23
CA ILE A 71 60.94 16.78 -26.19
C ILE A 71 61.28 17.48 -27.54
N PRO A 72 61.29 16.76 -28.69
CA PRO A 72 61.50 17.39 -29.99
C PRO A 72 60.44 18.47 -30.27
N GLU A 73 60.87 19.72 -30.49
CA GLU A 73 59.94 20.83 -30.72
C GLU A 73 59.37 20.81 -32.15
N LEU A 74 58.08 20.49 -32.28
CA LEU A 74 57.29 20.73 -33.50
C LEU A 74 56.52 22.07 -33.42
N PRO A 75 56.23 22.74 -34.56
CA PRO A 75 55.74 24.12 -34.62
C PRO A 75 54.45 24.41 -33.82
N SER A 76 54.37 25.60 -33.24
CA SER A 76 53.39 26.05 -32.23
C SER A 76 51.94 26.22 -32.72
N THR A 77 51.69 26.17 -34.03
CA THR A 77 50.37 26.39 -34.63
C THR A 77 49.45 25.17 -34.61
N VAL A 78 50.00 23.95 -34.61
CA VAL A 78 49.20 22.70 -34.50
C VAL A 78 49.11 22.19 -33.06
N ARG A 79 49.98 22.70 -32.17
CA ARG A 79 50.13 22.24 -30.79
C ARG A 79 48.84 22.45 -29.98
N LYS A 80 48.33 23.68 -29.92
CA LYS A 80 47.16 24.03 -29.09
C LYS A 80 45.90 23.18 -29.36
N PRO A 81 45.41 23.05 -30.61
CA PRO A 81 44.22 22.24 -30.89
C PRO A 81 44.46 20.74 -30.66
N LEU A 82 45.63 20.20 -31.01
CA LEU A 82 45.97 18.78 -30.75
C LEU A 82 46.07 18.47 -29.26
N THR A 83 46.66 19.37 -28.46
CA THR A 83 46.76 19.16 -27.01
C THR A 83 45.38 19.22 -26.36
N ILE A 84 44.51 20.16 -26.76
CA ILE A 84 43.11 20.24 -26.31
C ILE A 84 42.33 18.95 -26.65
N LEU A 85 42.43 18.47 -27.89
CA LEU A 85 41.80 17.21 -28.32
C LEU A 85 42.34 16.00 -27.51
N SER A 86 43.64 15.99 -27.22
CA SER A 86 44.26 14.93 -26.43
C SER A 86 43.77 14.92 -24.98
N PHE A 87 43.62 16.08 -24.35
CA PHE A 87 43.07 16.18 -23.00
C PHE A 87 41.60 15.75 -22.93
N GLN A 88 40.80 16.12 -23.94
CA GLN A 88 39.41 15.69 -24.06
C GLN A 88 39.30 14.17 -24.20
N THR A 89 40.09 13.59 -25.12
CA THR A 89 40.08 12.15 -25.38
C THR A 89 40.55 11.35 -24.16
N ASN A 90 41.60 11.83 -23.48
CA ASN A 90 42.11 11.20 -22.26
C ASN A 90 41.09 11.27 -21.11
N TYR A 91 40.41 12.41 -20.92
CA TYR A 91 39.38 12.53 -19.89
C TYR A 91 38.21 11.59 -20.14
N LEU A 92 37.71 11.50 -21.38
CA LEU A 92 36.61 10.59 -21.73
C LEU A 92 37.01 9.11 -21.55
N PHE A 93 38.24 8.76 -21.92
CA PHE A 93 38.78 7.42 -21.68
C PHE A 93 38.84 7.10 -20.18
N MET A 94 39.41 8.00 -19.38
CA MET A 94 39.51 7.83 -17.93
C MET A 94 38.12 7.78 -17.26
N LYS A 95 37.17 8.61 -17.70
CA LYS A 95 35.77 8.59 -17.24
C LYS A 95 35.14 7.23 -17.49
N LYS A 96 35.33 6.67 -18.70
CA LYS A 96 34.83 5.32 -19.04
C LYS A 96 35.47 4.24 -18.16
N CYS A 97 36.77 4.31 -17.90
CA CYS A 97 37.45 3.40 -16.98
C CYS A 97 36.88 3.46 -15.56
N VAL A 98 36.64 4.66 -15.04
CA VAL A 98 36.06 4.84 -13.69
C VAL A 98 34.60 4.38 -13.63
N GLN A 99 33.80 4.62 -14.68
CA GLN A 99 32.41 4.14 -14.76
C GLN A 99 32.31 2.61 -14.90
N SER A 100 33.33 1.95 -15.47
CA SER A 100 33.39 0.49 -15.58
C SER A 100 33.77 -0.22 -14.28
N ASN A 101 34.22 0.52 -13.26
CA ASN A 101 34.56 -0.08 -11.97
C ASN A 101 33.29 -0.56 -11.24
N PRO A 102 33.34 -1.73 -10.58
CA PRO A 102 32.19 -2.25 -9.86
C PRO A 102 31.86 -1.31 -8.70
N VAL A 103 30.59 -0.92 -8.64
CA VAL A 103 30.06 -0.07 -7.58
C VAL A 103 29.35 -0.94 -6.55
N VAL A 104 29.41 -0.53 -5.28
CA VAL A 104 28.70 -1.25 -4.21
C VAL A 104 27.20 -1.23 -4.53
N PRO A 105 26.55 -2.41 -4.65
CA PRO A 105 25.13 -2.49 -4.96
C PRO A 105 24.30 -1.99 -3.77
N ILE A 106 23.05 -1.61 -4.04
CA ILE A 106 22.12 -1.22 -2.98
C ILE A 106 21.90 -2.38 -2.00
N GLN A 107 21.85 -2.08 -0.70
CA GLN A 107 21.64 -3.10 0.32
C GLN A 107 20.21 -3.65 0.25
N GLN A 108 20.07 -4.97 0.21
CA GLN A 108 18.76 -5.65 0.14
C GLN A 108 17.82 -5.23 1.29
N GLN A 109 18.39 -4.94 2.47
CA GLN A 109 17.64 -4.47 3.64
C GLN A 109 16.90 -3.15 3.38
N TRP A 110 17.45 -2.26 2.56
CA TRP A 110 16.81 -0.99 2.21
C TRP A 110 15.63 -1.22 1.27
N LEU A 111 15.79 -2.09 0.28
CA LEU A 111 14.70 -2.49 -0.61
C LEU A 111 13.56 -3.15 0.17
N MET A 112 13.88 -4.05 1.10
CA MET A 112 12.88 -4.66 1.98
C MET A 112 12.18 -3.62 2.85
N SER A 113 12.91 -2.65 3.40
CA SER A 113 12.32 -1.57 4.21
C SER A 113 11.36 -0.71 3.39
N VAL A 114 11.73 -0.35 2.16
CA VAL A 114 10.85 0.36 1.22
C VAL A 114 9.58 -0.45 0.96
N LEU A 115 9.71 -1.76 0.74
CA LEU A 115 8.55 -2.63 0.58
C LEU A 115 7.69 -2.69 1.84
N THR A 116 8.25 -2.72 3.05
CA THR A 116 7.44 -2.76 4.28
C THR A 116 6.53 -1.52 4.45
N LEU A 117 6.91 -0.38 3.88
CA LEU A 117 6.09 0.83 3.91
C LEU A 117 4.90 0.79 2.95
N VAL A 118 4.91 -0.14 1.98
CA VAL A 118 3.82 -0.30 1.01
C VAL A 118 2.77 -1.27 1.59
N PRO A 119 1.47 -0.90 1.64
CA PRO A 119 0.40 -1.78 2.08
C PRO A 119 0.32 -3.08 1.27
N GLN A 120 -0.02 -4.18 1.95
CA GLN A 120 -0.05 -5.52 1.35
C GLN A 120 -1.07 -5.64 0.20
N SER A 121 -2.23 -4.99 0.33
CA SER A 121 -3.28 -4.95 -0.70
C SER A 121 -2.81 -4.35 -2.03
N LEU A 122 -1.75 -3.55 -2.04
CA LEU A 122 -1.17 -2.95 -3.25
C LEU A 122 -0.03 -3.78 -3.85
N LYS A 123 0.44 -4.81 -3.13
CA LYS A 123 1.47 -5.74 -3.59
C LYS A 123 0.90 -7.00 -4.19
N GLU A 124 -0.26 -7.44 -3.70
CA GLU A 124 -0.87 -8.71 -4.08
C GLU A 124 -1.55 -8.63 -5.46
N GLY A 125 -1.28 -9.64 -6.30
CA GLY A 125 -1.87 -9.81 -7.63
C GLY A 125 -0.84 -9.79 -8.74
N LYS A 126 -1.00 -10.66 -9.75
CA LYS A 126 -0.01 -10.89 -10.83
C LYS A 126 0.50 -9.59 -11.48
N ASP A 127 -0.40 -8.67 -11.81
CA ASP A 127 -0.02 -7.40 -12.46
C ASP A 127 0.67 -6.42 -11.49
N ARG A 128 0.31 -6.46 -10.21
CA ARG A 128 0.86 -5.57 -9.17
C ARG A 128 2.24 -6.03 -8.69
N GLU A 129 2.45 -7.34 -8.62
CA GLU A 129 3.76 -7.95 -8.34
C GLU A 129 4.77 -7.58 -9.44
N LEU A 130 4.37 -7.73 -10.72
CA LEU A 130 5.19 -7.33 -11.86
C LEU A 130 5.52 -5.83 -11.84
N LEU A 131 4.57 -4.98 -11.47
CA LEU A 131 4.80 -3.54 -11.33
C LEU A 131 5.79 -3.24 -10.19
N ALA A 132 5.65 -3.93 -9.04
CA ALA A 132 6.55 -3.76 -7.91
C ALA A 132 7.99 -4.17 -8.24
N GLU A 133 8.17 -5.29 -8.96
CA GLU A 133 9.49 -5.72 -9.46
C GLU A 133 10.10 -4.70 -10.41
N LYS A 134 9.30 -4.15 -11.34
CA LYS A 134 9.75 -3.12 -12.27
C LYS A 134 10.22 -1.85 -11.55
N LEU A 135 9.46 -1.40 -10.55
CA LEU A 135 9.79 -0.22 -9.74
C LEU A 135 11.03 -0.44 -8.87
N LEU A 136 11.17 -1.62 -8.24
CA LEU A 136 12.39 -1.97 -7.51
C LEU A 136 13.61 -1.98 -8.44
N GLY A 137 13.46 -2.52 -9.64
CA GLY A 137 14.49 -2.48 -10.66
C GLY A 137 14.90 -1.06 -11.05
N GLU A 138 13.96 -0.11 -11.10
CA GLU A 138 14.23 1.31 -11.34
C GLU A 138 15.06 1.93 -10.22
N ILE A 139 14.66 1.71 -8.95
CA ILE A 139 15.41 2.19 -7.78
C ILE A 139 16.85 1.67 -7.78
N ILE A 140 17.05 0.39 -8.10
CA ILE A 140 18.40 -0.21 -8.16
C ILE A 140 19.23 0.47 -9.25
N ARG A 141 18.69 0.65 -10.45
CA ARG A 141 19.39 1.30 -11.57
C ARG A 141 19.76 2.75 -11.24
N ASP A 142 18.84 3.50 -10.64
CA ASP A 142 19.06 4.91 -10.30
C ASP A 142 20.12 5.08 -9.20
N TYR A 143 20.12 4.16 -8.22
CA TYR A 143 21.15 4.11 -7.19
C TYR A 143 22.53 3.82 -7.79
N GLU A 144 22.63 2.79 -8.64
CA GLU A 144 23.89 2.44 -9.30
C GLU A 144 24.40 3.60 -10.17
N MET A 145 23.53 4.22 -10.96
CA MET A 145 23.88 5.35 -11.80
C MET A 145 24.37 6.54 -10.96
N SER A 146 23.67 6.85 -9.87
CA SER A 146 24.05 7.93 -8.95
C SER A 146 25.38 7.67 -8.26
N MET A 147 25.66 6.42 -7.89
CA MET A 147 26.90 6.05 -7.24
C MET A 147 28.08 6.00 -8.23
N ARG A 148 27.88 5.51 -9.47
CA ARG A 148 28.88 5.63 -10.55
C ARG A 148 29.25 7.09 -10.81
N ARG A 149 28.26 7.98 -10.88
CA ARG A 149 28.46 9.44 -10.99
C ARG A 149 29.27 9.99 -9.81
N CYS A 150 28.94 9.59 -8.58
CA CYS A 150 29.66 10.02 -7.38
C CYS A 150 31.14 9.61 -7.43
N VAL A 151 31.43 8.36 -7.83
CA VAL A 151 32.81 7.86 -7.96
C VAL A 151 33.59 8.62 -9.03
N VAL A 152 33.00 8.87 -10.20
CA VAL A 152 33.63 9.67 -11.27
C VAL A 152 34.01 11.06 -10.75
N ARG A 153 33.09 11.75 -10.07
CA ARG A 153 33.33 13.09 -9.52
C ARG A 153 34.40 13.13 -8.42
N ASN A 154 34.49 12.07 -7.61
CA ASN A 154 35.47 12.00 -6.53
C ASN A 154 36.89 11.67 -7.02
N VAL A 155 37.02 10.91 -8.13
CA VAL A 155 38.31 10.44 -8.64
C VAL A 155 38.86 11.33 -9.76
N LEU A 156 38.00 11.86 -10.63
CA LEU A 156 38.41 12.64 -11.80
C LEU A 156 38.00 14.11 -11.64
N ILE A 157 38.96 15.00 -11.85
CA ILE A 157 38.72 16.44 -11.97
C ILE A 157 38.46 16.73 -13.45
N LYS A 158 37.32 17.35 -13.76
CA LYS A 158 36.97 17.78 -15.12
C LYS A 158 37.93 18.89 -15.57
N PRO A 159 38.66 18.73 -16.68
CA PRO A 159 39.50 19.79 -17.21
C PRO A 159 38.65 20.88 -17.90
N ASP A 160 39.02 22.14 -17.71
CA ASP A 160 38.33 23.30 -18.30
C ASP A 160 38.76 23.48 -19.76
N VAL A 161 38.10 22.73 -20.66
CA VAL A 161 38.44 22.67 -22.09
C VAL A 161 37.17 22.75 -22.93
N LYS A 162 37.18 23.62 -23.95
CA LYS A 162 36.07 23.76 -24.92
C LYS A 162 35.78 22.41 -25.60
N GLY A 163 34.54 21.94 -25.53
CA GLY A 163 34.10 20.63 -26.05
C GLY A 163 33.73 19.58 -24.99
N LEU A 164 33.90 19.87 -23.70
CA LEU A 164 33.39 19.06 -22.58
C LEU A 164 32.18 19.71 -21.88
N GLU A 165 31.56 20.71 -22.50
CA GLU A 165 30.43 21.48 -21.95
C GLU A 165 29.19 20.59 -21.77
N ASP A 166 28.88 19.74 -22.75
CA ASP A 166 27.75 18.78 -22.71
C ASP A 166 27.92 17.65 -21.67
N GLU A 167 29.13 17.46 -21.15
CA GLU A 167 29.46 16.50 -20.08
C GLU A 167 29.26 17.11 -18.68
N GLU A 168 28.58 18.26 -18.56
CA GLU A 168 28.00 18.70 -17.29
C GLU A 168 26.97 17.69 -16.80
N GLU A 169 27.45 16.69 -16.07
CA GLU A 169 26.59 15.84 -15.25
C GLU A 169 25.79 16.75 -14.31
N ALA A 170 24.46 16.67 -14.43
CA ALA A 170 23.54 17.44 -13.60
C ALA A 170 24.02 17.43 -12.14
N PRO A 171 24.04 18.59 -11.47
CA PRO A 171 24.49 18.66 -10.09
C PRO A 171 23.77 17.60 -9.27
N LEU A 172 24.48 16.99 -8.30
CA LEU A 172 23.81 16.13 -7.33
C LEU A 172 22.58 16.89 -6.83
N PRO A 173 21.38 16.26 -6.79
CA PRO A 173 20.22 16.91 -6.25
C PRO A 173 20.58 17.36 -4.84
N LEU A 174 20.80 18.65 -4.68
CA LEU A 174 21.02 19.23 -3.38
C LEU A 174 19.73 18.97 -2.62
N SER A 175 19.82 18.43 -1.40
CA SER A 175 18.71 18.58 -0.45
C SER A 175 18.33 20.05 -0.52
N PRO A 176 17.06 20.40 -0.76
CA PRO A 176 16.67 21.76 -1.10
C PRO A 176 17.03 22.71 0.06
N LEU A 177 18.25 23.23 0.02
CA LEU A 177 18.85 24.14 0.97
C LEU A 177 18.55 25.52 0.40
N GLY A 178 17.64 26.24 1.07
CA GLY A 178 17.00 27.42 0.50
C GLY A 178 15.53 27.23 0.15
N LEU A 179 14.87 26.15 0.61
CA LEU A 179 13.43 26.24 0.87
C LEU A 179 13.24 27.25 2.00
N ASP A 180 13.17 28.52 1.62
CA ASP A 180 12.72 29.57 2.49
C ASP A 180 11.25 29.30 2.80
N PHE A 181 10.99 28.76 3.99
CA PHE A 181 9.63 28.62 4.50
C PHE A 181 9.03 29.97 4.94
N SER A 182 9.66 31.13 4.63
CA SER A 182 9.07 32.47 4.69
C SER A 182 7.93 32.61 3.66
N ARG A 183 6.72 32.15 3.97
CA ARG A 183 5.64 32.64 4.87
C ARG A 183 4.52 33.54 4.26
N PRO A 184 4.28 33.71 2.94
CA PRO A 184 2.96 34.25 2.54
C PRO A 184 1.84 33.24 2.87
N TRP A 185 2.13 31.93 2.75
CA TRP A 185 1.17 30.87 3.05
C TRP A 185 1.25 30.36 4.49
N HIS A 186 2.32 30.63 5.25
CA HIS A 186 2.45 30.05 6.59
C HIS A 186 1.39 30.59 7.54
N ASN A 187 1.11 31.90 7.48
CA ASN A 187 0.03 32.47 8.27
C ASN A 187 -1.32 31.85 7.86
N SER A 188 -1.55 31.67 6.55
CA SER A 188 -2.74 30.97 6.04
C SER A 188 -2.81 29.50 6.48
N PHE A 189 -1.67 28.80 6.51
CA PHE A 189 -1.57 27.42 6.98
C PHE A 189 -1.82 27.31 8.48
N ILE A 190 -1.21 28.18 9.29
CA ILE A 190 -1.44 28.21 10.74
C ILE A 190 -2.90 28.58 11.02
N GLN A 191 -3.47 29.53 10.28
CA GLN A 191 -4.87 29.89 10.39
C GLN A 191 -5.78 28.71 10.04
N ALA A 192 -5.57 28.05 8.90
CA ALA A 192 -6.33 26.86 8.48
C ALA A 192 -6.17 25.72 9.48
N LYS A 193 -4.94 25.45 9.96
CA LYS A 193 -4.67 24.45 10.99
C LYS A 193 -5.41 24.75 12.28
N ASN A 194 -5.38 26.00 12.75
CA ASN A 194 -6.07 26.39 13.98
C ASN A 194 -7.60 26.30 13.82
N GLN A 195 -8.14 26.67 12.65
CA GLN A 195 -9.56 26.48 12.32
C GLN A 195 -9.96 25.01 12.29
N ILE A 196 -9.14 24.15 11.70
CA ILE A 196 -9.38 22.70 11.69
C ILE A 196 -9.34 22.16 13.12
N LEU A 197 -8.33 22.52 13.91
CA LEU A 197 -8.20 22.05 15.30
C LEU A 197 -9.36 22.53 16.18
N SER A 198 -9.88 23.74 15.97
CA SER A 198 -10.99 24.27 16.78
C SER A 198 -12.35 23.66 16.42
N ASN A 199 -12.53 23.18 15.18
CA ASN A 199 -13.83 22.75 14.67
C ASN A 199 -13.98 21.23 14.55
N LEU A 200 -12.87 20.49 14.44
CA LEU A 200 -12.91 19.06 14.15
C LEU A 200 -13.06 18.20 15.41
N HIS A 201 -12.79 18.74 16.60
CA HIS A 201 -13.05 18.11 17.92
C HIS A 201 -12.54 16.66 18.09
N ILE A 202 -11.57 16.20 17.30
CA ILE A 202 -11.13 14.78 17.25
C ILE A 202 -10.64 14.28 18.61
N LEU A 203 -9.98 15.17 19.37
CA LEU A 203 -9.37 14.83 20.65
C LEU A 203 -10.36 14.86 21.82
N HIS A 204 -11.62 15.20 21.58
CA HIS A 204 -12.63 15.27 22.63
C HIS A 204 -12.93 13.86 23.20
N PRO A 205 -12.96 13.67 24.53
CA PRO A 205 -13.20 12.36 25.14
C PRO A 205 -14.48 11.67 24.65
N THR A 206 -15.54 12.44 24.41
CA THR A 206 -16.82 11.94 23.86
C THR A 206 -16.68 11.32 22.47
N MET A 207 -15.77 11.82 21.62
CA MET A 207 -15.53 11.24 20.29
C MET A 207 -14.84 9.89 20.41
N LYS A 208 -13.92 9.76 21.38
CA LYS A 208 -13.27 8.48 21.69
C LYS A 208 -14.27 7.44 22.19
N THR A 209 -15.14 7.80 23.13
CA THR A 209 -16.15 6.85 23.64
C THR A 209 -17.16 6.45 22.56
N LEU A 210 -17.56 7.39 21.70
CA LEU A 210 -18.38 7.10 20.51
C LEU A 210 -17.68 6.15 19.53
N LEU A 211 -16.37 6.33 19.32
CA LEU A 211 -15.54 5.41 18.54
C LEU A 211 -15.55 4.00 19.14
N ASP A 212 -15.35 3.90 20.46
CA ASP A 212 -15.33 2.62 21.18
C ASP A 212 -16.68 1.90 21.08
N PHE A 213 -17.81 2.63 21.15
CA PHE A 213 -19.15 2.06 20.95
C PHE A 213 -19.32 1.49 19.55
N GLY A 214 -18.88 2.21 18.52
CA GLY A 214 -18.93 1.72 17.14
C GLY A 214 -18.04 0.51 16.94
N TYR A 215 -16.82 0.49 17.48
CA TYR A 215 -15.93 -0.67 17.38
C TYR A 215 -16.54 -1.91 18.07
N ALA A 216 -17.07 -1.74 19.28
CA ALA A 216 -17.72 -2.82 20.01
C ALA A 216 -18.98 -3.36 19.29
N ALA A 217 -19.74 -2.50 18.62
CA ALA A 217 -20.95 -2.89 17.91
C ALA A 217 -20.68 -3.50 16.52
N PHE A 218 -19.69 -2.98 15.78
CA PHE A 218 -19.53 -3.22 14.35
C PHE A 218 -18.29 -4.05 13.97
N SER A 219 -17.37 -4.32 14.89
CA SER A 219 -16.11 -5.03 14.57
C SER A 219 -16.34 -6.42 13.94
N THR A 220 -17.28 -7.20 14.47
CA THR A 220 -17.60 -8.55 13.97
C THR A 220 -18.99 -8.65 13.33
N PHE A 221 -19.72 -7.54 13.28
CA PHE A 221 -21.08 -7.50 12.77
C PHE A 221 -21.10 -7.23 11.26
N LEU A 222 -21.94 -7.97 10.54
CA LEU A 222 -22.32 -7.70 9.16
C LEU A 222 -23.84 -7.54 9.10
N ILE A 223 -24.33 -6.70 8.18
CA ILE A 223 -25.78 -6.48 8.02
C ILE A 223 -26.48 -7.77 7.55
N VAL A 224 -25.79 -8.53 6.69
CA VAL A 224 -26.26 -9.82 6.18
C VAL A 224 -25.18 -10.86 6.45
N ASP A 225 -25.57 -11.99 7.01
CA ASP A 225 -24.69 -13.13 7.22
C ASP A 225 -24.74 -14.08 6.03
N PHE A 226 -23.67 -14.06 5.24
CA PHE A 226 -23.53 -14.86 4.03
C PHE A 226 -23.00 -16.27 4.28
N SER A 227 -22.52 -16.59 5.50
CA SER A 227 -21.97 -17.92 5.81
C SER A 227 -23.02 -19.03 5.66
N SER A 228 -24.29 -18.69 5.84
CA SER A 228 -25.42 -19.62 5.73
C SER A 228 -25.88 -19.90 4.30
N PHE A 229 -25.41 -19.16 3.30
CA PHE A 229 -25.97 -19.23 1.93
C PHE A 229 -25.72 -20.60 1.29
N ARG A 230 -24.52 -21.16 1.46
CA ARG A 230 -24.18 -22.52 1.02
C ARG A 230 -24.92 -23.61 1.82
N LEU A 231 -25.11 -23.40 3.13
CA LEU A 231 -25.74 -24.37 4.02
C LEU A 231 -27.23 -24.58 3.73
N LYS A 232 -27.90 -23.55 3.20
CA LYS A 232 -29.33 -23.60 2.82
C LYS A 232 -29.59 -24.40 1.53
N GLY A 233 -28.55 -24.77 0.79
CA GLY A 233 -28.69 -25.47 -0.50
C GLY A 233 -29.04 -24.50 -1.66
N PRO A 234 -29.57 -25.01 -2.78
CA PRO A 234 -29.99 -24.19 -3.91
C PRO A 234 -31.11 -23.21 -3.52
N VAL A 235 -30.84 -21.92 -3.62
CA VAL A 235 -31.76 -20.84 -3.22
C VAL A 235 -32.50 -20.30 -4.45
N ASP A 236 -33.77 -19.95 -4.26
CA ASP A 236 -34.59 -19.25 -5.25
C ASP A 236 -34.32 -17.73 -5.20
N CYS A 237 -34.35 -17.05 -6.36
CA CYS A 237 -34.07 -15.63 -6.46
C CYS A 237 -34.97 -14.76 -5.56
N GLU A 238 -36.28 -15.03 -5.52
CA GLU A 238 -37.22 -14.25 -4.73
C GLU A 238 -37.08 -14.55 -3.22
N SER A 239 -36.84 -15.81 -2.88
CA SER A 239 -36.52 -16.18 -1.49
C SER A 239 -35.26 -15.45 -0.99
N LEU A 240 -34.22 -15.33 -1.83
CA LEU A 240 -32.99 -14.64 -1.51
C LEU A 240 -33.19 -13.13 -1.30
N LYS A 241 -33.90 -12.47 -2.23
CA LYS A 241 -34.23 -11.04 -2.11
C LYS A 241 -35.00 -10.76 -0.81
N THR A 242 -35.93 -11.64 -0.45
CA THR A 242 -36.75 -11.54 0.76
C THR A 242 -35.90 -11.72 2.01
N ASP A 243 -35.07 -12.76 2.07
CA ASP A 243 -34.18 -13.07 3.19
C ASP A 243 -33.17 -11.93 3.46
N VAL A 244 -32.58 -11.39 2.39
CA VAL A 244 -31.65 -10.25 2.47
C VAL A 244 -32.38 -9.01 2.96
N SER A 245 -33.57 -8.73 2.42
CA SER A 245 -34.37 -7.57 2.84
C SER A 245 -34.77 -7.64 4.31
N LEU A 246 -35.17 -8.82 4.78
CA LEU A 246 -35.49 -9.09 6.18
C LEU A 246 -34.25 -8.95 7.08
N SER A 247 -33.11 -9.46 6.62
CA SER A 247 -31.84 -9.34 7.36
C SER A 247 -31.41 -7.88 7.52
N CYS A 248 -31.52 -7.08 6.44
CA CYS A 248 -31.30 -5.63 6.49
C CYS A 248 -32.20 -4.94 7.51
N SER A 249 -33.50 -5.23 7.51
CA SER A 249 -34.45 -4.63 8.48
C SER A 249 -34.17 -5.04 9.92
N LYS A 250 -33.86 -6.33 10.17
CA LYS A 250 -33.46 -6.82 11.51
C LYS A 250 -32.16 -6.19 11.99
N ALA A 251 -31.18 -6.03 11.10
CA ALA A 251 -29.92 -5.38 11.41
C ALA A 251 -30.12 -3.90 11.75
N GLU A 252 -30.94 -3.19 10.97
CA GLU A 252 -31.29 -1.80 11.22
C GLU A 252 -31.96 -1.61 12.59
N GLU A 253 -32.97 -2.42 12.91
CA GLU A 253 -33.62 -2.40 14.22
C GLU A 253 -32.63 -2.69 15.36
N LYS A 254 -31.78 -3.70 15.19
CA LYS A 254 -30.76 -4.05 16.19
C LYS A 254 -29.78 -2.90 16.41
N ILE A 255 -29.31 -2.24 15.36
CA ILE A 255 -28.39 -1.09 15.45
C ILE A 255 -29.07 0.08 16.16
N LEU A 256 -30.33 0.36 15.81
CA LEU A 256 -31.12 1.43 16.42
C LEU A 256 -31.39 1.19 17.91
N ASN A 257 -31.65 -0.07 18.30
CA ASN A 257 -31.97 -0.43 19.69
C ASN A 257 -30.74 -0.63 20.58
N THR A 258 -29.54 -0.81 20.00
CA THR A 258 -28.31 -1.08 20.76
C THR A 258 -27.30 0.05 20.65
N TRP A 259 -26.60 0.15 19.53
CA TRP A 259 -25.57 1.15 19.30
C TRP A 259 -26.15 2.56 19.36
N TYR A 260 -27.22 2.84 18.61
CA TYR A 260 -27.79 4.19 18.55
C TYR A 260 -28.31 4.66 19.91
N GLN A 261 -29.03 3.81 20.66
CA GLN A 261 -29.47 4.15 22.03
C GLN A 261 -28.29 4.44 22.97
N ARG A 262 -27.18 3.70 22.87
CA ARG A 262 -25.96 3.99 23.66
C ARG A 262 -25.34 5.33 23.28
N VAL A 263 -25.32 5.65 21.98
CA VAL A 263 -24.87 6.95 21.50
C VAL A 263 -25.76 8.05 22.08
N ILE A 264 -27.08 7.96 21.95
CA ILE A 264 -28.01 8.96 22.52
C ILE A 264 -27.83 9.11 24.04
N GLY A 265 -27.68 7.99 24.76
CA GLY A 265 -27.43 8.01 26.21
C GLY A 265 -26.16 8.77 26.60
N LEU A 266 -25.08 8.66 25.80
CA LEU A 266 -23.83 9.42 26.00
C LEU A 266 -24.07 10.93 25.88
N PHE A 267 -24.89 11.36 24.92
CA PHE A 267 -25.17 12.78 24.67
C PHE A 267 -26.25 13.38 25.57
N THR A 268 -26.95 12.56 26.36
CA THR A 268 -27.96 13.01 27.33
C THR A 268 -27.36 13.31 28.72
N GLN A 269 -26.22 12.72 29.07
CA GLN A 269 -25.62 12.83 30.41
C GLN A 269 -24.71 14.06 30.56
N GLU A 270 -23.54 14.10 29.90
CA GLU A 270 -22.59 15.23 30.03
C GLU A 270 -21.67 15.40 28.80
N ALA A 271 -22.20 15.24 27.59
CA ALA A 271 -21.34 15.21 26.38
C ALA A 271 -20.68 16.54 26.01
N LEU A 272 -21.19 17.67 26.51
CA LEU A 272 -20.71 19.02 26.19
C LEU A 272 -19.66 19.57 27.17
N ASN A 273 -19.16 18.75 28.10
CA ASN A 273 -18.15 19.18 29.07
C ASN A 273 -16.88 19.70 28.37
N GLY A 274 -16.65 21.02 28.41
CA GLY A 274 -15.51 21.68 27.78
C GLY A 274 -15.76 22.22 26.37
N VAL A 275 -16.97 22.05 25.82
CA VAL A 275 -17.39 22.64 24.53
C VAL A 275 -17.97 24.03 24.78
N LYS A 276 -17.47 25.03 24.05
CA LYS A 276 -18.01 26.40 24.13
C LYS A 276 -19.34 26.50 23.36
N LEU A 277 -20.21 27.43 23.78
CA LEU A 277 -21.53 27.62 23.18
C LEU A 277 -21.48 27.93 21.67
N ASP A 278 -20.45 28.65 21.22
CA ASP A 278 -20.20 28.99 19.81
C ASP A 278 -19.68 27.80 18.96
N GLN A 279 -19.31 26.69 19.61
CA GLN A 279 -18.74 25.51 18.96
C GLN A 279 -19.66 24.28 19.02
N VAL A 280 -20.87 24.43 19.57
CA VAL A 280 -21.83 23.32 19.71
C VAL A 280 -22.22 22.74 18.35
N ASP A 281 -22.45 23.59 17.34
CA ASP A 281 -22.79 23.14 15.99
C ASP A 281 -21.64 22.36 15.33
N SER A 282 -20.40 22.85 15.44
CA SER A 282 -19.22 22.15 14.89
C SER A 282 -18.97 20.83 15.62
N PHE A 283 -19.25 20.78 16.92
CA PHE A 283 -19.19 19.56 17.71
C PHE A 283 -20.20 18.51 17.23
N TYR A 284 -21.48 18.86 17.12
CA TYR A 284 -22.50 17.91 16.64
C TYR A 284 -22.32 17.51 15.17
N ASN A 285 -21.77 18.39 14.33
CA ASN A 285 -21.37 18.03 12.97
C ASN A 285 -20.26 16.98 12.98
N CYS A 286 -19.27 17.09 13.87
CA CYS A 286 -18.25 16.07 14.03
C CYS A 286 -18.85 14.73 14.51
N VAL A 287 -19.79 14.76 15.47
CA VAL A 287 -20.53 13.56 15.92
C VAL A 287 -21.25 12.90 14.75
N ALA A 288 -22.01 13.67 13.98
CA ALA A 288 -22.75 13.18 12.83
C ALA A 288 -21.82 12.58 11.77
N MET A 289 -20.69 13.23 11.49
CA MET A 289 -19.69 12.70 10.55
C MET A 289 -19.06 11.41 11.04
N LEU A 290 -18.73 11.32 12.33
CA LEU A 290 -18.15 10.12 12.92
C LEU A 290 -19.11 8.93 12.86
N MET A 291 -20.37 9.14 13.26
CA MET A 291 -21.43 8.15 13.14
C MET A 291 -21.65 7.72 11.69
N SER A 292 -21.72 8.69 10.77
CA SER A 292 -21.87 8.43 9.34
C SER A 292 -20.73 7.55 8.80
N ASN A 293 -19.48 7.83 9.17
CA ASN A 293 -18.33 7.04 8.75
C ASN A 293 -18.38 5.60 9.29
N GLN A 294 -18.81 5.40 10.54
CA GLN A 294 -18.97 4.06 11.11
C GLN A 294 -20.02 3.23 10.37
N LEU A 295 -21.17 3.83 10.04
CA LEU A 295 -22.23 3.16 9.29
C LEU A 295 -21.84 2.89 7.83
N LYS A 296 -21.20 3.86 7.17
CA LYS A 296 -20.64 3.69 5.81
C LYS A 296 -19.63 2.55 5.75
N GLU A 297 -18.75 2.45 6.75
CA GLU A 297 -17.76 1.39 6.85
C GLU A 297 -18.42 0.01 7.04
N LEU A 298 -19.47 -0.08 7.86
CA LEU A 298 -20.25 -1.32 8.02
C LEU A 298 -20.91 -1.74 6.70
N LEU A 299 -21.53 -0.79 5.99
CA LEU A 299 -22.16 -1.03 4.68
C LEU A 299 -21.11 -1.51 3.66
N ARG A 300 -19.98 -0.80 3.55
CA ARG A 300 -18.86 -1.16 2.66
C ARG A 300 -18.36 -2.58 2.94
N ARG A 301 -18.07 -2.91 4.21
CA ARG A 301 -17.61 -4.24 4.60
C ARG A 301 -18.62 -5.34 4.30
N THR A 302 -19.92 -5.06 4.43
CA THR A 302 -20.97 -6.04 4.08
C THR A 302 -21.00 -6.28 2.57
N VAL A 303 -20.90 -5.23 1.75
CA VAL A 303 -20.82 -5.38 0.28
C VAL A 303 -19.56 -6.13 -0.13
N GLU A 304 -18.40 -5.80 0.44
CA GLU A 304 -17.14 -6.50 0.16
C GLU A 304 -17.21 -7.98 0.54
N ALA A 305 -17.82 -8.30 1.69
CA ALA A 305 -18.04 -9.68 2.11
C ALA A 305 -18.93 -10.44 1.13
N PHE A 306 -19.96 -9.79 0.57
CA PHE A 306 -20.82 -10.38 -0.45
C PHE A 306 -20.07 -10.64 -1.77
N VAL A 307 -19.34 -9.64 -2.28
CA VAL A 307 -18.57 -9.76 -3.52
C VAL A 307 -17.52 -10.86 -3.41
N LYS A 308 -16.90 -11.01 -2.22
CA LYS A 308 -15.91 -12.05 -1.95
C LYS A 308 -16.43 -13.47 -2.12
N LEU A 309 -17.74 -13.71 -2.00
CA LEU A 309 -18.33 -15.04 -2.25
C LEU A 309 -18.17 -15.50 -3.70
N PHE A 310 -17.95 -14.58 -4.62
CA PHE A 310 -17.80 -14.83 -6.05
C PHE A 310 -16.32 -14.83 -6.49
N ASP A 311 -15.39 -14.89 -5.54
CA ASP A 311 -13.96 -15.00 -5.83
C ASP A 311 -13.66 -16.34 -6.53
N PRO A 312 -13.04 -16.34 -7.73
CA PRO A 312 -12.71 -17.57 -8.44
C PRO A 312 -11.78 -18.53 -7.66
N GLU A 313 -10.99 -18.00 -6.72
CA GLU A 313 -10.08 -18.79 -5.87
C GLU A 313 -10.82 -19.51 -4.73
N ASP A 314 -11.98 -19.00 -4.28
CA ASP A 314 -12.77 -19.57 -3.19
C ASP A 314 -14.14 -20.08 -3.66
N ARG A 315 -14.11 -21.13 -4.47
CA ARG A 315 -15.32 -21.79 -5.00
C ARG A 315 -16.20 -22.42 -3.92
N ASN A 316 -15.68 -22.63 -2.72
CA ASN A 316 -16.44 -23.26 -1.63
C ASN A 316 -17.51 -22.32 -1.08
N CYS A 317 -17.33 -21.01 -1.20
CA CYS A 317 -18.26 -20.00 -0.69
C CYS A 317 -19.32 -19.55 -1.71
N LEU A 318 -19.22 -19.95 -2.97
CA LEU A 318 -20.10 -19.51 -4.05
C LEU A 318 -21.58 -19.90 -3.78
N PRO A 319 -22.55 -18.97 -3.88
CA PRO A 319 -23.95 -19.32 -3.70
C PRO A 319 -24.46 -20.28 -4.78
N SER A 320 -25.35 -21.19 -4.40
CA SER A 320 -26.05 -22.09 -5.34
C SER A 320 -27.44 -21.56 -5.61
N PHE A 321 -27.78 -21.42 -6.89
CA PHE A 321 -29.11 -20.97 -7.33
C PHE A 321 -29.88 -22.12 -7.95
N LYS A 322 -31.18 -22.18 -7.66
CA LYS A 322 -32.09 -23.11 -8.31
C LYS A 322 -32.52 -22.51 -9.65
N MET A 323 -32.34 -23.28 -10.72
CA MET A 323 -32.82 -22.96 -12.06
C MET A 323 -33.53 -24.19 -12.64
N GLU A 324 -34.65 -23.96 -13.29
CA GLU A 324 -35.49 -24.98 -13.93
C GLU A 324 -35.46 -24.74 -15.44
N LEU A 325 -35.44 -25.84 -16.22
CA LEU A 325 -35.61 -25.77 -17.66
C LEU A 325 -37.11 -25.89 -17.95
N THR A 326 -37.72 -24.80 -18.37
CA THR A 326 -39.15 -24.74 -18.73
C THR A 326 -39.31 -24.78 -20.24
N LEU A 327 -40.48 -25.27 -20.67
CA LEU A 327 -40.84 -25.34 -22.07
C LEU A 327 -42.11 -24.51 -22.24
N ASP A 328 -41.95 -23.29 -22.73
CA ASP A 328 -43.00 -22.30 -22.85
C ASP A 328 -43.30 -22.01 -24.33
N GLU A 329 -44.56 -22.06 -24.73
CA GLU A 329 -45.06 -21.75 -26.08
C GLU A 329 -44.13 -22.18 -27.25
N LYS A 330 -43.58 -23.40 -27.21
CA LYS A 330 -42.66 -23.99 -28.21
C LYS A 330 -41.18 -23.59 -28.11
N LYS A 331 -40.75 -23.03 -26.98
CA LYS A 331 -39.36 -22.66 -26.72
C LYS A 331 -38.89 -23.23 -25.38
N MET A 332 -37.73 -23.87 -25.39
CA MET A 332 -37.04 -24.24 -24.16
C MET A 332 -36.37 -22.98 -23.59
N GLU A 333 -36.53 -22.70 -22.31
CA GLU A 333 -35.90 -21.57 -21.63
C GLU A 333 -35.56 -21.92 -20.18
N PHE A 334 -34.62 -21.19 -19.57
CA PHE A 334 -34.37 -21.30 -18.14
C PHE A 334 -35.27 -20.36 -17.35
N TYR A 335 -35.84 -20.88 -16.27
CA TYR A 335 -36.56 -20.13 -15.25
C TYR A 335 -35.92 -20.32 -13.87
N PRO A 336 -35.53 -19.26 -13.15
CA PRO A 336 -35.43 -17.88 -13.61
C PRO A 336 -34.45 -17.73 -14.78
N SER A 337 -34.60 -16.66 -15.59
CA SER A 337 -33.68 -16.39 -16.69
C SER A 337 -32.29 -15.97 -16.16
N PHE A 338 -31.26 -16.01 -17.03
CA PHE A 338 -29.94 -15.50 -16.66
C PHE A 338 -29.97 -14.02 -16.26
N GLN A 339 -30.87 -13.24 -16.85
CA GLN A 339 -31.05 -11.83 -16.50
C GLN A 339 -31.69 -11.68 -15.12
N ASP A 340 -32.73 -12.48 -14.81
CA ASP A 340 -33.38 -12.46 -13.49
C ASP A 340 -32.39 -12.80 -12.38
N LEU A 341 -31.48 -13.75 -12.63
CA LEU A 341 -30.42 -14.11 -11.71
C LEU A 341 -29.42 -12.96 -11.51
N GLU A 342 -29.00 -12.31 -12.59
CA GLU A 342 -28.12 -11.14 -12.51
C GLU A 342 -28.79 -10.02 -11.70
N GLU A 343 -30.04 -9.70 -11.98
CA GLU A 343 -30.81 -8.70 -11.27
C GLU A 343 -30.99 -9.05 -9.79
N ALA A 344 -31.25 -10.33 -9.46
CA ALA A 344 -31.36 -10.78 -8.07
C ALA A 344 -30.05 -10.63 -7.29
N ILE A 345 -28.90 -10.93 -7.89
CA ILE A 345 -27.59 -10.76 -7.26
C ILE A 345 -27.25 -9.28 -7.08
N LEU A 346 -27.50 -8.45 -8.10
CA LEU A 346 -27.23 -7.01 -8.04
C LEU A 346 -28.18 -6.27 -7.09
N PHE A 347 -29.42 -6.76 -6.95
CA PHE A 347 -30.38 -6.26 -5.97
C PHE A 347 -29.81 -6.29 -4.55
N ILE A 348 -29.00 -7.29 -4.19
CA ILE A 348 -28.43 -7.42 -2.84
C ILE A 348 -27.51 -6.24 -2.51
N VAL A 349 -26.64 -5.85 -3.44
CA VAL A 349 -25.74 -4.69 -3.26
C VAL A 349 -26.56 -3.41 -3.07
N ASN A 350 -27.58 -3.22 -3.91
CA ASN A 350 -28.47 -2.06 -3.81
C ASN A 350 -29.26 -2.05 -2.49
N ARG A 351 -29.78 -3.20 -2.08
CA ARG A 351 -30.56 -3.34 -0.85
C ARG A 351 -29.71 -3.06 0.39
N ILE A 352 -28.47 -3.55 0.43
CA ILE A 352 -27.52 -3.22 1.49
C ILE A 352 -27.28 -1.71 1.49
N GLY A 353 -26.98 -1.11 0.33
CA GLY A 353 -26.76 0.35 0.20
C GLY A 353 -27.95 1.22 0.62
N GLN A 354 -29.18 0.71 0.56
CA GLN A 354 -30.40 1.38 1.02
C GLN A 354 -30.69 1.20 2.52
N THR A 355 -29.90 0.40 3.24
CA THR A 355 -30.08 0.18 4.68
C THR A 355 -29.50 1.38 5.45
N LEU A 356 -30.09 1.71 6.62
CA LEU A 356 -29.61 2.77 7.54
C LEU A 356 -29.66 4.20 6.95
N GLN A 357 -30.47 4.47 5.93
CA GLN A 357 -30.56 5.80 5.30
C GLN A 357 -31.35 6.83 6.14
N ASN A 358 -32.17 6.34 7.08
CA ASN A 358 -33.08 7.18 7.86
C ASN A 358 -32.65 7.39 9.32
N VAL A 359 -31.40 7.07 9.64
CA VAL A 359 -30.88 7.26 11.02
C VAL A 359 -30.71 8.76 11.28
N GLN A 360 -31.36 9.27 12.32
CA GLN A 360 -31.29 10.69 12.68
C GLN A 360 -29.93 11.08 13.24
N THR A 361 -29.54 12.35 13.06
CA THR A 361 -28.40 12.91 13.79
C THR A 361 -28.74 13.06 15.27
N VAL A 362 -27.73 12.94 16.15
CA VAL A 362 -27.93 13.11 17.61
C VAL A 362 -28.55 14.47 17.93
N HIS A 363 -28.05 15.54 17.29
CA HIS A 363 -28.58 16.88 17.47
C HIS A 363 -30.05 16.97 17.06
N SER A 364 -30.42 16.39 15.92
CA SER A 364 -31.81 16.34 15.47
C SER A 364 -32.70 15.58 16.43
N TRP A 365 -32.23 14.43 16.93
CA TRP A 365 -32.99 13.63 17.88
C TRP A 365 -33.25 14.38 19.19
N LEU A 366 -32.23 15.09 19.71
CA LEU A 366 -32.36 15.90 20.93
C LEU A 366 -33.29 17.11 20.75
N MET A 367 -33.27 17.73 19.57
CA MET A 367 -34.02 18.96 19.27
C MET A 367 -35.39 18.69 18.61
N GLY A 368 -35.76 17.42 18.38
CA GLY A 368 -37.00 17.05 17.68
C GLY A 368 -37.01 17.42 16.19
N GLY A 369 -35.84 17.54 15.56
CA GLY A 369 -35.69 17.78 14.12
C GLY A 369 -35.81 16.51 13.26
N THR A 370 -35.57 16.65 11.96
CA THR A 370 -35.65 15.56 10.97
C THR A 370 -34.35 15.28 10.21
N THR A 371 -33.21 15.86 10.60
CA THR A 371 -31.96 15.67 9.85
C THR A 371 -31.37 14.27 10.08
N THR A 372 -31.02 13.60 8.99
CA THR A 372 -30.46 12.24 8.98
C THR A 372 -28.95 12.24 8.74
N LEU A 373 -28.30 11.14 9.12
CA LEU A 373 -26.90 10.87 8.86
C LEU A 373 -26.68 10.59 7.37
N ASP A 374 -25.52 11.00 6.85
CA ASP A 374 -25.11 10.64 5.49
C ASP A 374 -24.50 9.24 5.49
N THR A 375 -25.34 8.23 5.27
CA THR A 375 -24.95 6.82 5.23
C THR A 375 -24.89 6.27 3.80
N LYS A 376 -24.86 7.14 2.79
CA LYS A 376 -24.79 6.71 1.39
C LYS A 376 -23.47 5.97 1.14
N LEU A 377 -23.58 4.79 0.55
CA LEU A 377 -22.40 4.04 0.14
C LEU A 377 -21.68 4.81 -1.00
N PRO A 378 -20.34 4.94 -0.96
CA PRO A 378 -19.60 5.61 -2.02
C PRO A 378 -19.84 4.99 -3.40
N ASN A 379 -19.97 5.84 -4.42
CA ASN A 379 -20.35 5.40 -5.76
C ASN A 379 -19.29 4.50 -6.41
N ASP A 380 -18.01 4.75 -6.11
CA ASP A 380 -16.89 3.92 -6.52
C ASP A 380 -17.01 2.48 -6.01
N VAL A 381 -17.46 2.29 -4.76
CA VAL A 381 -17.69 0.95 -4.18
C VAL A 381 -18.84 0.24 -4.89
N ILE A 382 -19.95 0.95 -5.17
CA ILE A 382 -21.10 0.37 -5.87
C ILE A 382 -20.72 -0.06 -7.29
N VAL A 383 -20.01 0.81 -8.02
CA VAL A 383 -19.56 0.53 -9.39
C VAL A 383 -18.57 -0.64 -9.41
N TRP A 384 -17.61 -0.66 -8.48
CA TRP A 384 -16.68 -1.77 -8.32
C TRP A 384 -17.39 -3.09 -8.02
N ALA A 385 -18.31 -3.10 -7.04
CA ALA A 385 -19.03 -4.32 -6.65
C ALA A 385 -19.89 -4.84 -7.81
N THR A 386 -20.64 -3.95 -8.47
CA THR A 386 -21.52 -4.30 -9.60
C THR A 386 -20.74 -4.83 -10.80
N SER A 387 -19.65 -4.17 -11.18
CA SER A 387 -18.82 -4.62 -12.31
C SER A 387 -18.14 -5.96 -12.02
N THR A 388 -17.65 -6.16 -10.80
CA THR A 388 -17.03 -7.42 -10.36
C THR A 388 -18.05 -8.57 -10.36
N LEU A 389 -19.24 -8.36 -9.78
CA LEU A 389 -20.31 -9.36 -9.77
C LEU A 389 -20.79 -9.69 -11.17
N LYS A 390 -21.04 -8.70 -12.04
CA LYS A 390 -21.44 -8.95 -13.43
C LYS A 390 -20.42 -9.79 -14.18
N LYS A 391 -19.13 -9.55 -13.97
CA LYS A 391 -18.07 -10.37 -14.55
C LYS A 391 -18.14 -11.81 -14.03
N ALA A 392 -18.18 -11.99 -12.71
CA ALA A 392 -18.24 -13.31 -12.10
C ALA A 392 -19.49 -14.10 -12.53
N ILE A 393 -20.65 -13.44 -12.64
CA ILE A 393 -21.90 -14.07 -13.10
C ILE A 393 -21.75 -14.57 -14.54
N ARG A 394 -21.25 -13.73 -15.46
CA ARG A 394 -21.02 -14.16 -16.85
C ARG A 394 -20.07 -15.35 -16.94
N ASP A 395 -18.96 -15.28 -16.21
CA ASP A 395 -17.94 -16.34 -16.23
C ASP A 395 -18.51 -17.68 -15.70
N ASN A 396 -19.37 -17.65 -14.67
CA ASN A 396 -20.01 -18.85 -14.12
C ASN A 396 -21.17 -19.38 -14.99
N LEU A 397 -21.90 -18.51 -15.68
CA LEU A 397 -23.06 -18.89 -16.50
C LEU A 397 -22.69 -19.31 -17.93
N GLN A 398 -21.47 -19.06 -18.39
CA GLN A 398 -21.02 -19.41 -19.73
C GLN A 398 -21.18 -20.92 -20.02
N GLY A 399 -20.77 -21.78 -19.07
CA GLY A 399 -20.89 -23.24 -19.22
C GLY A 399 -22.35 -23.72 -19.34
N PRO A 400 -23.24 -23.37 -18.39
CA PRO A 400 -24.68 -23.68 -18.50
C PRO A 400 -25.32 -23.16 -19.79
N LYS A 401 -24.93 -21.97 -20.25
CA LYS A 401 -25.42 -21.38 -21.50
C LYS A 401 -25.00 -22.19 -22.71
N GLU A 402 -23.72 -22.54 -22.85
CA GLU A 402 -23.22 -23.39 -23.94
C GLU A 402 -23.88 -24.77 -23.95
N TYR A 403 -24.07 -25.36 -22.76
CA TYR A 403 -24.75 -26.66 -22.64
C TYR A 403 -26.20 -26.60 -23.12
N PHE A 404 -26.92 -25.54 -22.74
CA PHE A 404 -28.29 -25.29 -23.17
C PHE A 404 -28.39 -25.03 -24.68
N GLU A 405 -27.49 -24.22 -25.25
CA GLU A 405 -27.45 -23.96 -26.70
C GLU A 405 -27.27 -25.25 -27.50
N ASN A 406 -26.35 -26.12 -27.09
CA ASN A 406 -26.17 -27.44 -27.72
C ASN A 406 -27.40 -28.36 -27.54
N TYR A 407 -28.14 -28.25 -26.43
CA TYR A 407 -29.37 -29.04 -26.24
C TYR A 407 -30.50 -28.55 -27.14
N VAL A 408 -30.65 -27.23 -27.28
CA VAL A 408 -31.61 -26.59 -28.18
C VAL A 408 -31.28 -26.91 -29.64
N GLU A 409 -30.02 -26.94 -30.04
CA GLU A 409 -29.63 -27.33 -31.41
C GLU A 409 -30.03 -28.77 -31.74
N ARG A 410 -29.87 -29.71 -30.79
CA ARG A 410 -30.16 -31.14 -31.01
C ARG A 410 -31.65 -31.47 -30.98
N TYR A 411 -32.39 -30.82 -30.07
CA TYR A 411 -33.76 -31.22 -29.74
C TYR A 411 -34.80 -30.11 -29.97
N GLY A 412 -34.38 -28.93 -30.42
CA GLY A 412 -35.28 -27.79 -30.65
C GLY A 412 -36.37 -28.07 -31.68
N TRP A 413 -36.04 -28.83 -32.73
CA TRP A 413 -36.97 -29.22 -33.80
C TRP A 413 -38.17 -30.05 -33.32
N LEU A 414 -38.05 -30.71 -32.16
CA LEU A 414 -39.16 -31.45 -31.54
C LEU A 414 -40.21 -30.51 -30.93
N VAL A 415 -39.81 -29.28 -30.60
CA VAL A 415 -40.58 -28.38 -29.76
C VAL A 415 -41.08 -27.18 -30.55
N ASP A 416 -40.29 -26.69 -31.51
CA ASP A 416 -40.59 -25.51 -32.35
C ASP A 416 -41.73 -25.73 -33.37
N GLY A 417 -42.25 -26.96 -33.48
CA GLY A 417 -43.27 -27.35 -34.43
C GLY A 417 -42.73 -27.86 -35.77
N THR A 418 -41.41 -27.93 -35.95
CA THR A 418 -40.77 -28.53 -37.13
C THR A 418 -41.10 -30.01 -37.24
N ALA A 419 -41.11 -30.75 -36.13
CA ALA A 419 -41.54 -32.15 -36.11
C ALA A 419 -42.99 -32.31 -36.62
N GLN A 420 -43.90 -31.46 -36.16
CA GLN A 420 -45.30 -31.47 -36.60
C GLN A 420 -45.40 -31.19 -38.12
N ALA A 421 -44.66 -30.20 -38.62
CA ALA A 421 -44.63 -29.88 -40.05
C ALA A 421 -44.00 -31.00 -40.90
N GLN A 422 -43.02 -31.73 -40.37
CA GLN A 422 -42.44 -32.90 -41.03
C GLN A 422 -43.44 -34.05 -41.11
N ILE A 423 -44.20 -34.30 -40.04
CA ILE A 423 -45.27 -35.31 -40.02
C ILE A 423 -46.37 -34.93 -41.02
N GLU A 424 -46.85 -33.68 -41.01
CA GLU A 424 -47.88 -33.21 -41.94
C GLU A 424 -47.43 -33.30 -43.41
N ARG A 425 -46.15 -33.02 -43.69
CA ARG A 425 -45.59 -33.21 -45.04
C ARG A 425 -45.56 -34.69 -45.43
N PHE A 426 -45.13 -35.56 -44.51
CA PHE A 426 -45.09 -37.01 -44.73
C PHE A 426 -46.50 -37.60 -44.91
N GLU A 427 -47.52 -37.10 -44.20
CA GLU A 427 -48.91 -37.54 -44.39
C GLU A 427 -49.50 -37.12 -45.75
N ALA A 428 -49.01 -36.03 -46.34
CA ALA A 428 -49.49 -35.51 -47.62
C ALA A 428 -48.87 -36.21 -48.85
N GLU A 429 -47.79 -36.96 -48.67
CA GLU A 429 -47.05 -37.66 -49.73
C GLU A 429 -47.42 -39.17 -49.76
N GLU A 430 -47.37 -39.82 -50.92
CA GLU A 430 -47.56 -41.28 -51.02
C GLU A 430 -46.26 -42.00 -50.67
N HIS A 431 -46.26 -42.76 -49.57
CA HIS A 431 -45.10 -43.50 -49.07
C HIS A 431 -45.28 -45.02 -49.17
N SER A 432 -44.17 -45.73 -49.30
CA SER A 432 -44.14 -47.20 -49.30
C SER A 432 -44.28 -47.76 -47.89
N PHE A 433 -44.78 -49.00 -47.74
CA PHE A 433 -44.98 -49.62 -46.42
C PHE A 433 -43.69 -49.67 -45.58
N ASP A 434 -42.53 -49.87 -46.22
CA ASP A 434 -41.22 -49.92 -45.56
C ASP A 434 -40.78 -48.54 -45.00
N GLU A 435 -41.37 -47.43 -45.45
CA GLU A 435 -41.08 -46.08 -44.93
C GLU A 435 -41.91 -45.74 -43.68
N TYR A 436 -42.97 -46.52 -43.39
CA TYR A 436 -43.81 -46.37 -42.18
C TYR A 436 -43.32 -47.21 -40.98
N THR A 437 -42.45 -48.18 -41.21
CA THR A 437 -41.87 -49.10 -40.20
C THR A 437 -40.41 -48.78 -39.95
#